data_AF-A0A645EWB9-F1
#
_entry.id   AF-A0A645EWB9-F1
#
_cell.length_a   1.000
_cell.length_b   1.000
_cell.length_c   1.000
_cell.angle_alpha   90.00
_cell.angle_beta   90.00
_cell.angle_gamma   90.00
#
_symmetry.space_group_name_H-M   'P 1'
#
loop_
_entity.id
_entity.type
_entity.pdbx_description
1 polymer ?
#
loop_
_entity_poly.entity_id
_entity_poly.type
_entity_poly.pdbx_seq_one_letter_code
_entity_poly.pdbx_strand_id
1 'polypeptide(L)'
;MCLLCKNIVVMKEHIPVLAHYRNQIRAATTNTGVDLPHVALYEKSLAILDQIFDPDTSEFSEEDLDEGVAAAELLDVVIDPLVYSGGEE
;
A
#
# COMPACT_ATOMS: atom_id res chain seq x y z
N MET A 1 -4.62 3.74 -8.60
CA MET A 1 -4.27 2.57 -9.43
C MET A 1 -5.04 1.36 -8.92
N CYS A 2 -5.71 0.57 -9.77
CA CYS A 2 -6.60 -0.53 -9.33
C CYS A 2 -5.84 -1.85 -9.17
N LEU A 3 -5.17 -2.14 -8.06
CA LEU A 3 -4.33 -3.36 -7.92
C LEU A 3 -5.03 -4.71 -8.24
N LEU A 4 -6.36 -4.75 -8.16
CA LEU A 4 -7.16 -5.97 -8.41
C LEU A 4 -7.64 -6.11 -9.86
N CYS A 5 -7.38 -5.11 -10.71
CA CYS A 5 -7.78 -5.15 -12.12
C CYS A 5 -6.83 -6.07 -12.91
N LYS A 6 -7.36 -6.73 -13.95
CA LYS A 6 -6.57 -7.61 -14.81
C LYS A 6 -5.55 -6.83 -15.63
N ASN A 7 -4.39 -7.43 -15.87
CA ASN A 7 -3.33 -6.94 -16.76
C ASN A 7 -2.78 -5.55 -16.39
N ILE A 8 -2.53 -5.31 -15.11
CA ILE A 8 -1.84 -4.08 -14.69
C ILE A 8 -0.35 -4.26 -14.80
N VAL A 9 0.29 -3.26 -15.39
CA VAL A 9 1.74 -3.12 -15.40
C VAL A 9 2.13 -2.17 -14.28
N VAL A 10 2.98 -2.66 -13.37
CA VAL A 10 3.62 -1.84 -12.35
C VAL A 10 5.00 -1.46 -12.86
N MET A 11 5.35 -0.18 -12.81
CA MET A 11 6.65 0.34 -13.21
C MET A 11 7.37 0.87 -11.97
N LYS A 12 8.69 1.07 -12.04
CA LYS A 12 9.53 1.53 -10.92
C LYS A 12 8.97 2.82 -10.31
N GLU A 13 8.45 3.72 -11.13
CA GLU A 13 7.89 5.02 -10.72
C GLU A 13 6.65 4.88 -9.82
N HIS A 14 6.00 3.71 -9.82
CA HIS A 14 4.83 3.44 -8.99
C HIS A 14 5.20 2.92 -7.59
N ILE A 15 6.44 2.46 -7.37
CA ILE A 15 6.88 1.84 -6.11
C ILE A 15 6.63 2.77 -4.91
N PRO A 16 6.96 4.08 -4.94
CA PRO A 16 6.72 4.94 -3.78
C PRO A 16 5.24 5.02 -3.38
N VAL A 17 4.36 5.17 -4.36
CA VAL A 17 2.90 5.23 -4.13
C VAL A 17 2.38 3.90 -3.60
N LEU A 18 2.90 2.79 -4.10
CA LEU A 18 2.53 1.45 -3.64
C LEU A 18 3.00 1.16 -2.21
N ALA A 19 4.23 1.55 -1.87
CA ALA A 19 4.76 1.46 -0.51
C ALA A 19 3.92 2.32 0.45
N HIS A 20 3.59 3.54 0.04
CA HIS A 20 2.74 4.42 0.85
C HIS A 20 1.33 3.84 1.06
N TYR A 21 0.72 3.26 0.02
CA TYR A 21 -0.59 2.61 0.14
C TYR A 21 -0.55 1.40 1.06
N ARG A 22 0.49 0.57 0.96
CA ARG A 22 0.73 -0.58 1.84
C ARG A 22 0.80 -0.14 3.31
N ASN A 23 1.51 0.95 3.59
CA ASN A 23 1.62 1.51 4.93
C ASN A 23 0.27 2.02 5.45
N GLN A 24 -0.51 2.71 4.61
CA GLN A 24 -1.86 3.16 4.96
C GLN A 24 -2.78 1.98 5.33
N ILE A 25 -2.81 0.92 4.52
CA ILE A 25 -3.63 -0.27 4.82
C ILE A 25 -3.20 -0.91 6.14
N ARG A 26 -1.90 -1.09 6.36
CA ARG A 26 -1.38 -1.71 7.60
C ARG A 26 -1.71 -0.89 8.84
N ALA A 27 -1.57 0.43 8.75
CA ALA A 27 -1.95 1.34 9.83
C ALA A 27 -3.45 1.24 10.14
N ALA A 28 -4.28 1.17 9.09
CA ALA A 28 -5.73 1.00 9.22
C ALA A 28 -6.11 -0.32 9.90
N THR A 29 -5.50 -1.44 9.49
CA THR A 29 -5.83 -2.78 10.02
C THR A 29 -5.31 -3.02 11.43
N THR A 30 -4.26 -2.31 11.86
CA THR A 30 -3.70 -2.45 13.21
C THR A 30 -4.53 -1.73 14.28
N ASN A 31 -5.29 -0.70 13.89
CA ASN A 31 -6.24 0.00 14.75
C ASN A 31 -7.54 -0.81 14.90
N THR A 32 -7.49 -1.86 15.72
CA THR A 32 -8.56 -2.85 15.99
C THR A 32 -9.88 -2.29 16.56
N GLY A 33 -9.98 -0.97 16.77
CA GLY A 33 -11.18 -0.29 17.27
C GLY A 33 -12.16 0.18 16.18
N VAL A 34 -11.76 0.16 14.91
CA VAL A 34 -12.58 0.68 13.80
C VAL A 34 -13.00 -0.48 12.90
N ASP A 35 -14.31 -0.64 12.70
CA ASP A 35 -14.85 -1.61 11.74
C ASP A 35 -14.52 -1.12 10.33
N LEU A 36 -13.41 -1.60 9.77
CA LEU A 36 -12.91 -1.12 8.48
C LEU A 36 -13.90 -1.54 7.38
N PRO A 37 -14.49 -0.61 6.63
CA PRO A 37 -15.34 -1.00 5.50
C PRO A 37 -14.50 -1.77 4.49
N HIS A 38 -15.07 -2.81 3.87
CA HIS A 38 -14.40 -3.56 2.82
C HIS A 38 -13.06 -4.24 3.20
N VAL A 39 -12.88 -4.70 4.45
CA VAL A 39 -11.67 -5.44 4.91
C VAL A 39 -11.14 -6.45 3.89
N ALA A 40 -12.01 -7.28 3.31
CA ALA A 40 -11.61 -8.30 2.34
C ALA A 40 -10.97 -7.74 1.06
N LEU A 41 -11.25 -6.49 0.67
CA LEU A 41 -10.54 -5.82 -0.42
C LEU A 41 -9.16 -5.37 0.02
N TYR A 42 -9.03 -4.84 1.24
CA TYR A 42 -7.74 -4.42 1.80
C TYR A 42 -6.79 -5.59 2.01
N GLU A 43 -7.27 -6.73 2.50
CA GLU A 43 -6.47 -7.95 2.62
C GLU A 43 -5.92 -8.42 1.28
N LYS A 44 -6.75 -8.37 0.22
CA LYS A 44 -6.32 -8.73 -1.14
C LYS A 44 -5.31 -7.74 -1.71
N SER A 45 -5.56 -6.44 -1.54
CA SER A 45 -4.62 -5.40 -1.95
C SER A 45 -3.30 -5.55 -1.21
N LEU A 46 -3.33 -5.83 0.09
CA LEU A 46 -2.15 -6.04 0.90
C LEU A 46 -1.35 -7.27 0.46
N ALA A 47 -2.03 -8.38 0.14
CA ALA A 47 -1.36 -9.57 -0.38
C ALA A 47 -0.60 -9.30 -1.69
N ILE A 48 -1.17 -8.51 -2.60
CA ILE A 48 -0.50 -8.11 -3.85
C ILE A 48 0.68 -7.19 -3.55
N LEU A 49 0.48 -6.21 -2.67
CA LEU A 49 1.55 -5.29 -2.27
C LEU A 49 2.71 -6.04 -1.59
N ASP A 50 2.40 -6.97 -0.68
CA ASP A 50 3.42 -7.78 -0.01
C ASP A 50 4.22 -8.62 -1.00
N GLN A 51 3.60 -9.15 -2.06
CA GLN A 51 4.32 -9.83 -3.13
C GLN A 51 5.22 -8.89 -3.94
N ILE A 52 4.77 -7.66 -4.23
CA ILE A 52 5.59 -6.66 -4.96
C ILE A 52 6.83 -6.26 -4.14
N PHE A 53 6.72 -6.23 -2.81
CA PHE A 53 7.81 -5.85 -1.90
C PHE A 53 8.52 -7.05 -1.25
N ASP A 54 8.27 -8.26 -1.74
CA ASP A 54 8.95 -9.46 -1.26
C ASP A 54 10.28 -9.63 -2.02
N PRO A 55 11.45 -9.53 -1.35
CA PRO A 55 12.74 -9.62 -2.01
C PRO A 55 12.97 -10.96 -2.73
N ASP A 56 12.27 -12.03 -2.32
CA ASP A 56 12.43 -13.36 -2.92
C ASP A 56 11.58 -13.54 -4.19
N THR A 57 10.51 -12.75 -4.37
CA THR A 57 9.53 -12.93 -5.46
C THR A 57 9.28 -11.68 -6.30
N SER A 58 9.84 -10.53 -5.91
CA SER A 58 9.71 -9.28 -6.64
C SER A 58 10.49 -9.30 -7.96
N GLU A 59 9.91 -8.65 -8.96
CA GLU A 59 10.57 -8.37 -10.26
C GLU A 59 11.43 -7.08 -10.19
N PHE A 60 11.37 -6.34 -9.07
CA PHE A 60 12.18 -5.14 -8.84
C PHE A 60 13.44 -5.50 -8.06
N SER A 61 14.52 -4.75 -8.29
CA SER A 61 15.74 -4.94 -7.50
C SER A 61 15.54 -4.46 -6.06
N GLU A 62 16.33 -5.00 -5.13
CA GLU A 62 16.33 -4.56 -3.73
C GLU A 62 16.59 -3.05 -3.61
N GLU A 63 17.49 -2.51 -4.42
CA GLU A 63 17.77 -1.06 -4.52
C GLU A 63 16.51 -0.28 -4.94
N ASP A 64 15.77 -0.73 -5.95
CA ASP A 64 14.54 -0.07 -6.40
C ASP A 64 13.46 -0.06 -5.31
N LEU A 65 13.35 -1.16 -4.56
CA LEU A 65 12.39 -1.31 -3.47
C LEU A 65 12.76 -0.39 -2.30
N ASP A 66 14.03 -0.36 -1.89
CA ASP A 66 14.53 0.48 -0.81
C ASP A 66 14.39 1.97 -1.14
N GLU A 67 14.80 2.38 -2.34
CA GLU A 67 14.60 3.74 -2.84
C GLU A 67 13.13 4.14 -2.82
N GLY A 68 12.26 3.24 -3.28
CA GLY A 68 10.83 3.46 -3.34
C GLY A 68 10.20 3.60 -1.95
N VAL A 69 10.61 2.76 -0.99
CA VAL A 69 10.14 2.83 0.40
C VAL A 69 10.59 4.13 1.06
N ALA A 70 11.86 4.54 0.86
CA ALA A 70 12.35 5.81 1.38
C ALA A 70 11.58 7.01 0.78
N ALA A 71 11.29 6.98 -0.53
CA ALA A 71 10.50 8.01 -1.19
C ALA A 71 9.04 8.04 -0.70
N ALA A 72 8.49 6.92 -0.26
CA ALA A 72 7.12 6.83 0.25
C ALA A 72 6.89 7.61 1.55
N GLU A 73 7.93 7.79 2.36
CA GLU A 73 7.87 8.58 3.61
C GLU A 73 7.68 10.08 3.33
N LEU A 74 8.07 10.54 2.14
CA LEU A 74 7.95 11.93 1.71
C LEU A 74 6.60 12.23 1.04
N LEU A 75 5.78 11.21 0.80
CA LEU A 75 4.47 11.37 0.19
C LEU A 75 3.45 11.85 1.23
N ASP A 76 2.94 13.07 1.03
CA ASP A 76 1.82 13.62 1.78
C ASP A 76 0.52 13.49 0.95
N VAL A 77 0.12 12.24 0.71
CA VAL A 77 -1.10 11.95 -0.06
C VAL A 77 -1.88 10.79 0.54
N VAL A 78 -3.16 11.03 0.83
CA VAL A 78 -4.08 9.96 1.20
C VAL A 78 -4.51 9.23 -0.06
N ILE A 79 -4.10 7.97 -0.22
CA ILE A 79 -4.39 7.17 -1.42
C ILE A 79 -5.79 6.59 -1.33
N ASP A 80 -6.19 6.17 -0.13
CA ASP A 80 -7.56 5.75 0.15
C ASP A 80 -8.10 6.51 1.38
N PRO A 81 -8.99 7.50 1.16
CA PRO A 81 -9.54 8.33 2.23
C PRO A 81 -10.48 7.58 3.17
N LEU A 82 -10.86 6.34 2.84
CA LEU A 82 -11.65 5.48 3.75
C LEU A 82 -10.86 5.06 4.99
N VAL A 83 -9.54 5.30 5.01
CA VAL A 83 -8.64 5.09 6.16
C VAL A 83 -8.65 6.30 7.13
N TYR A 84 -9.43 7.35 6.88
CA TYR A 84 -9.52 8.48 7.81
C TYR A 84 -10.20 8.05 9.12
N SER A 85 -9.41 7.80 10.17
CA SER A 85 -9.89 7.85 11.54
C SER A 85 -10.36 9.28 11.78
N GLY A 86 -11.67 9.49 11.74
CA GLY A 86 -12.28 10.77 12.11
C GLY A 86 -11.62 11.30 13.37
N GLY A 87 -11.13 12.54 13.31
CA GLY A 87 -10.64 13.23 14.49
C GLY A 87 -11.66 13.10 15.60
N GLU A 88 -11.19 12.71 16.78
CA GLU A 88 -11.97 12.86 18.01
C GLU A 88 -12.26 14.37 18.19
N GLU A 89 -13.54 14.74 18.16
CA GLU A 89 -14.03 15.98 18.78
C GLU A 89 -14.14 15.81 20.29
#